data_AF-A0A916RCM0-F1
#
_entry.id   AF-A0A916RCM0-F1
#
_cell.length_a   1.000
_cell.length_b   1.000
_cell.length_c   1.000
_cell.angle_alpha   90.00
_cell.angle_beta   90.00
_cell.angle_gamma   90.00
#
_symmetry.space_group_name_H-M   'P 1'
#
loop_
_entity.id
_entity.type
_entity.pdbx_description
1 polymer ?
#
loop_
_entity_poly.entity_id
_entity_poly.type
_entity_poly.pdbx_seq_one_letter_code
_entity_poly.pdbx_strand_id
1 'polypeptide(L)'
;MQLGLAVFHRLKRNDGAYIRVDAGGYQILANPRKISDSFHIVSMNDLLSGNITPNLFKDRIILIGYTATSVKDFHRNSYSSSLFNAPKEVSGVELQANFLSQILSSALDGRVNIKVFPEPIEWLLIITFSYIGANLSWQLLLPKINYHDIIY
;
A
#
# COMPACT_ATOMS: atom_id res chain seq x y z
N MET A 1 -18.19 -5.32 -1.94
CA MET A 1 -18.38 -6.79 -1.96
C MET A 1 -17.95 -7.35 -0.61
N GLN A 2 -18.61 -8.39 -0.13
CA GLN A 2 -18.25 -9.06 1.13
C GLN A 2 -17.77 -10.48 0.85
N LEU A 3 -16.66 -10.88 1.47
CA LEU A 3 -16.12 -12.23 1.39
C LEU A 3 -15.72 -12.67 2.79
N GLY A 4 -16.42 -13.67 3.34
CA GLY A 4 -16.28 -14.04 4.75
C GLY A 4 -16.50 -12.85 5.68
N LEU A 5 -15.51 -12.56 6.52
CA LEU A 5 -15.51 -11.42 7.45
C LEU A 5 -15.08 -10.09 6.80
N ALA A 6 -14.55 -10.11 5.58
CA ALA A 6 -14.06 -8.90 4.90
C ALA A 6 -15.15 -8.16 4.14
N VAL A 7 -15.19 -6.84 4.32
CA VAL A 7 -15.92 -5.91 3.45
C VAL A 7 -14.92 -5.14 2.60
N PHE A 8 -14.87 -5.46 1.31
CA PHE A 8 -14.11 -4.73 0.31
C PHE A 8 -14.91 -3.52 -0.16
N HIS A 9 -14.37 -2.34 0.10
CA HIS A 9 -14.93 -1.08 -0.37
C HIS A 9 -14.35 -0.78 -1.75
N ARG A 10 -15.25 -0.45 -2.68
CA ARG A 10 -14.85 -0.06 -4.03
C ARG A 10 -14.24 1.34 -3.97
N LEU A 11 -13.11 1.51 -4.64
CA LEU A 11 -12.50 2.82 -4.83
C LEU A 11 -13.47 3.74 -5.58
N LYS A 12 -13.69 4.93 -5.03
CA LYS A 12 -14.41 6.02 -5.70
C LYS A 12 -13.41 6.98 -6.34
N ARG A 13 -13.94 7.85 -7.19
CA ARG A 13 -13.17 8.79 -8.01
C ARG A 13 -12.26 9.74 -7.21
N ASN A 14 -12.67 10.09 -5.99
CA ASN A 14 -12.02 11.08 -5.13
C ASN A 14 -11.70 10.49 -3.74
N ASP A 15 -11.25 9.24 -3.69
CA ASP A 15 -10.93 8.58 -2.42
C ASP A 15 -9.49 8.94 -1.98
N GLY A 16 -9.35 9.80 -0.97
CA GLY A 16 -8.07 10.13 -0.35
C GLY A 16 -7.14 10.86 -1.30
N ALA A 17 -5.92 10.36 -1.46
CA ALA A 17 -4.95 10.94 -2.40
C ALA A 17 -5.31 10.68 -3.89
N TYR A 18 -6.31 9.85 -4.18
CA TYR A 18 -6.73 9.54 -5.54
C TYR A 18 -7.77 10.55 -6.01
N ILE A 19 -7.36 11.46 -6.92
CA ILE A 19 -8.22 12.51 -7.46
C ILE A 19 -8.54 12.21 -8.93
N ARG A 20 -9.83 12.16 -9.28
CA ARG A 20 -10.31 11.92 -10.65
C ARG A 20 -9.85 10.60 -11.27
N VAL A 21 -9.65 9.56 -10.46
CA VAL A 21 -9.30 8.22 -10.98
C VAL A 21 -10.47 7.65 -11.77
N ASP A 22 -10.16 6.93 -12.86
CA ASP A 22 -11.14 6.10 -13.55
C ASP A 22 -11.57 4.94 -12.64
N ALA A 23 -12.64 5.21 -11.91
CA ALA A 23 -13.33 4.25 -11.07
C ALA A 23 -14.49 3.61 -11.85
N GLY A 24 -14.33 3.26 -13.13
CA GLY A 24 -15.31 2.49 -13.91
C GLY A 24 -15.37 1.01 -13.49
N GLY A 25 -14.22 0.42 -13.17
CA GLY A 25 -14.11 -0.97 -12.70
C GLY A 25 -14.27 -1.16 -11.19
N TYR A 26 -14.35 -2.42 -10.73
CA TYR A 26 -14.29 -2.74 -9.30
C TYR A 26 -12.84 -2.78 -8.83
N GLN A 27 -12.36 -1.64 -8.34
CA GLN A 27 -11.00 -1.48 -7.83
C GLN A 27 -11.01 -1.41 -6.30
N ILE A 28 -9.98 -1.97 -5.67
CA ILE A 28 -9.76 -1.94 -4.22
C ILE A 28 -8.36 -1.43 -3.93
N LEU A 29 -8.17 -0.77 -2.79
CA LEU A 29 -6.84 -0.34 -2.36
C LEU A 29 -5.95 -1.55 -2.04
N ALA A 30 -4.79 -1.60 -2.69
CA ALA A 30 -3.78 -2.60 -2.42
C ALA A 30 -3.09 -2.31 -1.08
N ASN A 31 -3.01 -3.31 -0.22
CA ASN A 31 -2.30 -3.27 1.05
C ASN A 31 -1.35 -4.48 1.15
N PRO A 32 -0.27 -4.50 0.36
CA PRO A 32 0.68 -5.61 0.36
C PRO A 32 1.36 -5.69 1.73
N ARG A 33 1.23 -6.85 2.39
CA ARG A 33 1.87 -7.09 3.70
C ARG A 33 3.32 -7.54 3.57
N LYS A 34 3.65 -8.20 2.47
CA LYS A 34 4.85 -9.03 2.31
C LYS A 34 5.80 -8.40 1.30
N ILE A 35 6.98 -8.02 1.78
CA ILE A 35 8.12 -7.58 0.97
C ILE A 35 8.70 -8.83 0.27
N SER A 36 9.24 -8.66 -0.95
CA SER A 36 9.59 -9.68 -1.96
C SER A 36 10.39 -10.95 -1.57
N ASP A 37 10.70 -11.20 -0.31
CA ASP A 37 11.43 -12.41 0.13
C ASP A 37 10.66 -13.26 1.15
N SER A 38 9.36 -13.02 1.31
CA SER A 38 8.55 -13.67 2.36
C SER A 38 7.62 -14.77 1.84
N PHE A 39 7.76 -15.14 0.56
CA PHE A 39 7.07 -16.26 -0.06
C PHE A 39 8.05 -17.40 -0.33
N HIS A 40 7.62 -18.64 -0.12
CA HIS A 40 8.42 -19.82 -0.48
C HIS A 40 8.31 -20.03 -1.99
N ILE A 41 9.42 -19.85 -2.69
CA ILE A 41 9.52 -20.07 -4.13
C ILE A 41 10.18 -21.43 -4.34
N VAL A 42 9.60 -22.23 -5.21
CA VAL A 42 10.09 -23.55 -5.58
C VAL A 42 10.36 -23.56 -7.08
N SER A 43 11.56 -23.96 -7.49
CA SER A 43 11.90 -24.10 -8.90
C SER A 43 11.18 -25.30 -9.52
N MET A 44 10.72 -25.15 -10.76
CA MET A 44 10.12 -26.26 -11.53
C MET A 44 11.10 -27.43 -11.72
N ASN A 45 12.40 -27.13 -11.80
CA ASN A 45 13.44 -28.15 -11.92
C ASN A 45 13.58 -28.99 -10.63
N ASP A 46 13.45 -28.34 -9.47
CA ASP A 46 13.52 -29.01 -8.17
C ASP A 46 12.27 -29.88 -7.94
N LEU A 47 11.12 -29.45 -8.47
CA LEU A 47 9.87 -30.22 -8.50
C LEU A 47 10.01 -31.50 -9.33
N LEU A 48 10.55 -31.38 -10.54
CA LEU A 48 10.71 -32.52 -11.46
C LEU A 48 11.78 -33.50 -11.00
N SER A 49 12.80 -33.03 -10.29
CA SER A 49 13.86 -33.89 -9.73
C SER A 49 13.47 -34.60 -8.43
N GLY A 50 12.27 -34.35 -7.90
CA GLY A 50 11.75 -35.02 -6.71
C GLY A 50 12.43 -34.60 -5.40
N ASN A 51 13.21 -33.52 -5.40
CA ASN A 51 13.99 -33.05 -4.25
C ASN A 51 13.16 -32.22 -3.25
N ILE A 52 11.86 -32.55 -3.07
CA ILE A 52 10.94 -31.71 -2.31
C ILE A 52 10.10 -32.55 -1.35
N THR A 53 10.04 -32.08 -0.10
CA THR A 53 9.17 -32.67 0.92
C THR A 53 7.69 -32.47 0.56
N PRO A 54 6.89 -33.54 0.43
CA PRO A 54 5.45 -33.44 0.09
C PRO A 54 4.64 -32.55 1.03
N ASN A 55 5.10 -32.40 2.27
CA ASN A 55 4.47 -31.59 3.30
C ASN A 55 4.50 -30.07 2.99
N LEU A 56 5.29 -29.63 2.01
CA LEU A 56 5.34 -28.23 1.57
C LEU A 56 4.06 -27.78 0.84
N PHE A 57 3.25 -28.71 0.33
CA PHE A 57 2.07 -28.39 -0.48
C PHE A 57 0.75 -28.51 0.27
N LYS A 58 0.76 -29.11 1.47
CA LYS A 58 -0.46 -29.37 2.22
C LYS A 58 -1.02 -28.08 2.83
N ASP A 59 -2.34 -27.90 2.70
CA ASP A 59 -3.12 -26.77 3.27
C ASP A 59 -2.63 -25.38 2.82
N ARG A 60 -2.04 -25.29 1.62
CA ARG A 60 -1.46 -24.06 1.07
C ARG A 60 -1.95 -23.82 -0.35
N ILE A 61 -2.02 -22.54 -0.72
CA ILE A 61 -2.34 -22.14 -2.09
C ILE A 61 -1.03 -22.08 -2.88
N ILE A 62 -1.00 -22.81 -4.01
CA ILE A 62 0.15 -22.89 -4.89
C ILE A 62 -0.09 -21.98 -6.09
N LEU A 63 0.83 -21.04 -6.29
CA LEU A 63 0.82 -20.14 -7.44
C LEU A 63 1.92 -20.61 -8.39
N ILE A 64 1.54 -20.91 -9.63
CA ILE A 64 2.46 -21.36 -10.67
C ILE A 64 2.58 -20.22 -11.68
N GLY A 65 3.80 -19.76 -11.93
CA GLY A 65 4.06 -18.77 -12.95
C GLY A 65 5.55 -18.49 -13.10
N TYR A 66 5.86 -17.54 -13.98
CA TYR A 66 7.23 -17.21 -14.33
C TYR A 66 7.75 -16.10 -13.41
N THR A 67 8.89 -16.35 -12.76
CA THR A 67 9.65 -15.36 -11.97
C THR A 67 10.85 -14.79 -12.74
N ALA A 68 11.04 -15.22 -13.99
CA ALA A 68 12.24 -14.92 -14.76
C ALA A 68 12.32 -13.42 -15.10
N THR A 69 13.49 -12.84 -14.85
CA THR A 69 13.85 -11.45 -15.18
C THR A 69 13.76 -11.08 -16.65
N SER A 70 13.70 -12.09 -17.52
CA SER A 70 13.69 -11.90 -18.98
C SER A 70 12.29 -11.61 -19.56
N VAL A 71 11.22 -11.88 -18.83
CA VAL A 71 9.86 -11.51 -19.24
C VAL A 71 9.55 -10.17 -18.58
N LYS A 72 9.43 -9.15 -19.41
CA LYS A 72 9.34 -7.72 -19.07
C LYS A 72 8.07 -7.34 -18.30
N ASP A 73 7.83 -7.96 -17.14
CA ASP A 73 6.72 -7.65 -16.22
C ASP A 73 7.25 -7.35 -14.81
N PHE A 74 8.36 -6.62 -14.75
CA PHE A 74 8.81 -6.01 -13.51
C PHE A 74 8.01 -4.76 -13.20
N HIS A 75 7.08 -4.91 -12.27
CA HIS A 75 6.43 -3.79 -11.65
C HIS A 75 7.29 -3.30 -10.50
N ARG A 76 7.88 -2.11 -10.67
CA ARG A 76 8.49 -1.35 -9.59
C ARG A 76 7.43 -1.10 -8.52
N ASN A 77 7.50 -1.82 -7.41
CA ASN A 77 6.61 -1.60 -6.28
C ASN A 77 7.23 -0.55 -5.35
N SER A 78 6.53 0.57 -5.12
CA SER A 78 6.92 1.62 -4.16
C SER A 78 7.04 1.10 -2.72
N TYR A 79 6.56 -0.11 -2.42
CA TYR A 79 6.65 -0.72 -1.09
C TYR A 79 8.03 -1.27 -0.72
N SER A 80 8.97 -1.33 -1.67
CA SER A 80 10.33 -1.83 -1.43
C SER A 80 11.39 -0.73 -1.31
N SER A 81 11.05 0.55 -1.51
CA SER A 81 12.00 1.63 -1.28
C SER A 81 12.17 1.82 0.22
N SER A 82 13.20 1.20 0.81
CA SER A 82 13.80 1.76 2.01
C SER A 82 14.41 3.11 1.64
N LEU A 83 14.43 4.08 2.57
CA LEU A 83 15.04 5.41 2.40
C LEU A 83 16.46 5.37 1.80
N PHE A 84 17.15 4.22 1.87
CA PHE A 84 18.51 4.00 1.38
C PHE A 84 18.66 2.87 0.34
N ASN A 85 17.59 2.19 -0.09
CA ASN A 85 17.70 1.08 -1.04
C ASN A 85 16.80 1.27 -2.27
N ALA A 86 17.32 0.87 -3.43
CA ALA A 86 16.56 0.82 -4.67
C ALA A 86 15.32 -0.08 -4.50
N PRO A 87 14.17 0.27 -5.11
CA PRO A 87 12.99 -0.58 -5.10
C PRO A 87 13.34 -1.96 -5.68
N LYS A 88 13.14 -3.04 -4.90
CA LYS A 88 13.21 -4.40 -5.42
C LYS A 88 12.09 -4.61 -6.42
N GLU A 89 12.46 -5.22 -7.54
CA GLU A 89 11.51 -5.59 -8.58
C GLU A 89 10.74 -6.83 -8.10
N VAL A 90 9.41 -6.76 -8.17
CA VAL A 90 8.50 -7.83 -7.73
C VAL A 90 8.00 -8.54 -8.98
N SER A 91 8.08 -9.87 -9.01
CA SER A 91 7.52 -10.63 -10.14
C SER A 91 5.98 -10.52 -10.17
N GLY A 92 5.36 -10.63 -11.36
CA GLY A 92 3.90 -10.56 -11.48
C GLY A 92 3.17 -11.61 -10.62
N VAL A 93 3.78 -12.78 -10.42
CA VAL A 93 3.27 -13.87 -9.57
C VAL A 93 3.35 -13.51 -8.08
N GLU A 94 4.41 -12.84 -7.64
CA GLU A 94 4.51 -12.31 -6.27
C GLU A 94 3.46 -11.22 -6.01
N LEU A 95 3.16 -10.39 -7.01
CA LEU A 95 2.11 -9.38 -6.90
C LEU A 95 0.73 -10.04 -6.76
N GLN A 96 0.44 -11.09 -7.54
CA GLN A 96 -0.76 -11.91 -7.36
C GLN A 96 -0.79 -12.57 -5.98
N ALA A 97 0.34 -13.11 -5.50
CA ALA A 97 0.46 -13.71 -4.16
C ALA A 97 0.15 -12.70 -3.05
N ASN A 98 0.60 -11.45 -3.20
CA ASN A 98 0.30 -10.35 -2.28
C ASN A 98 -1.19 -10.00 -2.26
N PHE A 99 -1.84 -9.91 -3.42
CA PHE A 99 -3.30 -9.69 -3.48
C PHE A 99 -4.07 -10.84 -2.86
N LEU A 100 -3.68 -12.08 -3.15
CA LEU A 100 -4.33 -13.26 -2.59
C LEU A 100 -4.19 -13.29 -1.07
N SER A 101 -2.99 -13.03 -0.56
CA SER A 101 -2.70 -12.91 0.87
C SER A 101 -3.56 -11.82 1.53
N GLN A 102 -3.70 -10.65 0.89
CA GLN A 102 -4.59 -9.59 1.39
C GLN A 102 -6.05 -10.05 1.43
N ILE A 103 -6.55 -10.70 0.38
CA ILE A 103 -7.94 -11.14 0.28
C ILE A 103 -8.23 -12.21 1.32
N LEU A 104 -7.39 -13.25 1.42
CA LEU A 104 -7.56 -14.35 2.37
C LEU A 104 -7.46 -13.87 3.81
N SER A 105 -6.44 -13.08 4.17
CA SER A 105 -6.35 -12.55 5.53
C SER A 105 -7.50 -11.62 5.87
N SER A 106 -8.02 -10.86 4.91
CA SER A 106 -9.21 -10.05 5.16
C SER A 106 -10.43 -10.97 5.40
N ALA A 107 -10.61 -12.00 4.56
CA ALA A 107 -11.79 -12.87 4.60
C ALA A 107 -11.82 -13.84 5.79
N LEU A 108 -10.67 -14.41 6.15
CA LEU A 108 -10.51 -15.39 7.23
C LEU A 108 -10.25 -14.71 8.57
N ASP A 109 -9.36 -13.72 8.62
CA ASP A 109 -8.95 -13.06 9.87
C ASP A 109 -9.75 -11.77 10.16
N GLY A 110 -10.69 -11.39 9.27
CA GLY A 110 -11.52 -10.20 9.45
C GLY A 110 -10.74 -8.87 9.41
N ARG A 111 -9.56 -8.86 8.80
CA ARG A 111 -8.69 -7.68 8.81
C ARG A 111 -9.35 -6.50 8.06
N VAL A 112 -9.33 -5.33 8.70
CA VAL A 112 -9.82 -4.10 8.10
C VAL A 112 -8.85 -3.65 7.01
N ASN A 113 -9.32 -3.63 5.77
CA ASN A 113 -8.60 -3.07 4.63
C ASN A 113 -8.37 -1.55 4.82
N ILE A 114 -7.43 -0.96 4.08
CA ILE A 114 -7.23 0.50 4.09
C ILE A 114 -8.56 1.14 3.74
N LYS A 115 -9.10 1.89 4.70
CA LYS A 115 -10.31 2.68 4.54
C LYS A 115 -9.90 4.12 4.31
N VAL A 116 -10.56 4.74 3.35
CA VAL A 116 -10.42 6.16 3.09
C VAL A 116 -11.41 6.91 3.99
N PHE A 117 -11.01 8.09 4.44
CA PHE A 117 -11.91 8.94 5.20
C PHE A 117 -13.04 9.45 4.30
N PRO A 118 -14.23 9.70 4.85
CA PRO A 118 -15.27 10.39 4.11
C PRO A 118 -14.77 11.77 3.66
N GLU A 119 -15.05 12.13 2.40
CA GLU A 119 -14.73 13.43 1.79
C GLU A 119 -14.99 14.66 2.71
N PRO A 120 -16.11 14.79 3.46
CA PRO A 120 -16.31 15.94 4.35
C PRO A 120 -15.28 16.02 5.50
N ILE A 121 -14.80 14.87 6.00
CA ILE A 121 -13.78 14.84 7.05
C ILE A 121 -12.44 15.29 6.49
N GLU A 122 -12.13 14.91 5.24
CA GLU A 122 -10.91 15.36 4.56
C GLU A 122 -10.92 16.88 4.39
N TRP A 123 -12.05 17.47 3.96
CA TRP A 123 -12.22 18.92 3.90
C TRP A 123 -12.04 19.61 5.25
N LEU A 124 -12.62 19.06 6.32
CA LEU A 124 -12.45 19.59 7.67
C LEU A 124 -10.99 19.57 8.11
N LEU A 125 -10.26 18.48 7.84
CA LEU A 125 -8.84 18.38 8.16
C LEU A 125 -8.01 19.38 7.36
N ILE A 126 -8.28 19.54 6.06
CA ILE A 126 -7.59 20.52 5.21
C ILE A 126 -7.79 21.93 5.78
N ILE A 127 -9.03 22.33 6.06
CA ILE A 127 -9.34 23.65 6.61
C ILE A 127 -8.67 23.85 7.98
N THR A 128 -8.70 22.83 8.84
CA THR A 128 -8.10 22.88 10.18
C THR A 128 -6.59 23.06 10.10
N PHE A 129 -5.89 22.26 9.29
CA PHE A 129 -4.45 22.39 9.10
C PHE A 129 -4.06 23.69 8.39
N SER A 130 -4.85 24.17 7.42
CA SER A 130 -4.66 25.48 6.80
C SER A 130 -4.80 26.60 7.82
N TYR A 131 -5.79 26.53 8.71
CA TYR A 131 -6.00 27.51 9.76
C TYR A 131 -4.84 27.51 10.78
N ILE A 132 -4.44 26.34 11.27
CA ILE A 132 -3.31 26.20 12.20
C ILE A 132 -2.02 26.70 11.55
N GLY A 133 -1.76 26.32 10.29
CA GLY A 133 -0.60 26.76 9.54
C GLY A 133 -0.57 28.27 9.36
N ALA A 134 -1.69 28.90 9.00
CA ALA A 134 -1.80 30.34 8.87
C ALA A 134 -1.55 31.07 10.20
N ASN A 135 -2.14 30.58 11.30
CA ASN A 135 -1.92 31.15 12.64
C ASN A 135 -0.47 31.02 13.09
N LEU A 136 0.16 29.86 12.86
CA LEU A 136 1.55 29.63 13.22
C LEU A 136 2.51 30.48 12.38
N SER A 137 2.27 30.56 11.06
CA SER A 137 3.02 31.46 10.18
C SER A 137 2.87 32.90 10.63
N TRP A 138 1.67 33.35 11.00
CA TRP A 138 1.46 34.70 11.51
C TRP A 138 2.25 34.98 12.80
N GLN A 139 2.28 34.02 13.73
CA GLN A 139 3.05 34.15 14.97
C GLN A 139 4.57 34.15 14.75
N LEU A 140 5.07 33.43 13.73
CA LEU A 140 6.49 33.39 13.37
C LEU A 140 6.93 34.60 12.53
N LEU A 141 6.03 35.18 11.74
CA LEU A 141 6.31 36.32 10.86
C LEU A 141 6.09 37.67 11.54
N LEU A 142 5.42 37.71 12.70
CA LEU A 142 5.45 38.89 13.58
C LEU A 142 6.89 39.06 14.10
N PRO A 143 7.62 40.09 13.66
CA PRO A 143 8.86 40.44 14.33
C PRO A 143 8.49 40.75 15.77
N LYS A 144 9.23 40.20 16.74
CA LYS A 144 9.28 40.82 18.06
C LYS A 144 9.82 42.23 17.82
N ILE A 145 8.94 43.22 17.70
CA ILE A 145 9.31 44.63 17.71
C ILE A 145 9.86 44.85 19.12
N ASN A 146 11.19 44.72 19.24
CA ASN A 146 11.92 45.10 20.44
C ASN A 146 11.85 46.61 20.52
N TYR A 147 11.04 47.12 21.45
CA TYR A 147 10.88 48.54 21.76
C TYR A 147 12.14 49.20 22.36
N HIS A 148 13.32 48.57 22.27
CA HIS A 148 14.52 49.07 22.94
C HIS A 148 15.40 50.00 22.09
N ASP A 149 15.05 50.27 20.84
CA ASP A 149 15.87 51.09 19.91
C ASP A 149 15.24 52.44 19.50
N ILE A 150 14.24 52.94 20.23
CA ILE A 150 13.58 54.22 19.89
C ILE A 150 13.52 55.18 21.08
N ILE A 151 14.66 55.50 21.68
CA ILE A 151 14.86 56.77 22.42
C ILE A 151 16.32 57.23 22.27
N TYR A 152 16.54 58.23 21.41
CA TYR A 152 17.63 59.20 21.47
C TYR A 152 17.01 60.59 21.25
#